data_AF-A0A444WDU9-F1
#
_entry.id   AF-A0A444WDU9-F1
#
_cell.length_a   1.000
_cell.length_b   1.000
_cell.length_c   1.000
_cell.angle_alpha   90.00
_cell.angle_beta   90.00
_cell.angle_gamma   90.00
#
_symmetry.space_group_name_H-M   'P 1'
#
loop_
_entity.id
_entity.type
_entity.pdbx_description
1 polymer ?
#
loop_
_entity_poly.entity_id
_entity_poly.type
_entity_poly.pdbx_seq_one_letter_code
_entity_poly.pdbx_strand_id
1 'polypeptide(L)'
;MKNMFHVERYNKTLFYKGFFLFLLSTVILSCSAPRYAVDVSDYVLLEDGKHVMGTEKGLTAFLFQNQPTKITFNQFLVEKYDLGKFTEIEYWTTVEGTKFKMMLYTQDELNKYFDTTDFIASNRVPENAVVGSQVKFLAISVINEFNEDCLADDSLFKNTVIKYLKDLKDQYNNL
;
A
#
# COMPACT_ATOMS: atom_id res chain seq x y z
N MET A 1 -49.77 -24.55 70.69
CA MET A 1 -49.43 -23.45 69.77
C MET A 1 -48.39 -23.98 68.79
N LYS A 2 -48.68 -23.97 67.49
CA LYS A 2 -47.95 -24.74 66.46
C LYS A 2 -46.84 -23.86 65.88
N ASN A 3 -45.57 -24.17 66.17
CA ASN A 3 -44.45 -23.46 65.56
C ASN A 3 -44.18 -24.04 64.17
N MET A 4 -44.51 -23.26 63.13
CA MET A 4 -44.14 -23.56 61.75
C MET A 4 -42.66 -23.21 61.54
N PHE A 5 -41.89 -24.18 61.06
CA PHE A 5 -40.54 -23.95 60.55
C PHE A 5 -40.63 -23.17 59.24
N HIS A 6 -40.09 -21.95 59.23
CA HIS A 6 -39.87 -21.18 58.02
C HIS A 6 -38.49 -21.55 57.45
N VAL A 7 -38.47 -22.15 56.25
CA VAL A 7 -37.23 -22.45 55.52
C VAL A 7 -37.11 -21.43 54.38
N GLU A 8 -36.14 -20.52 54.47
CA GLU A 8 -35.76 -19.65 53.36
C GLU A 8 -34.94 -20.44 52.33
N ARG A 9 -35.35 -20.40 51.05
CA ARG A 9 -34.63 -21.06 49.96
C ARG A 9 -33.47 -20.20 49.48
N TYR A 10 -32.25 -20.67 49.68
CA TYR A 10 -30.99 -20.08 49.23
C TYR A 10 -30.75 -20.26 47.71
N ASN A 11 -31.63 -19.73 46.86
CA ASN A 11 -31.54 -19.91 45.39
C ASN A 11 -31.21 -18.62 44.61
N LYS A 12 -30.96 -17.48 45.27
CA LYS A 12 -30.84 -16.17 44.59
C LYS A 12 -29.42 -15.76 44.16
N THR A 13 -28.37 -16.44 44.63
CA THR A 13 -26.98 -16.00 44.38
C THR A 13 -26.32 -16.64 43.16
N LEU A 14 -26.89 -17.75 42.64
CA LEU A 14 -26.30 -18.50 41.53
C LEU A 14 -26.50 -17.79 40.18
N PHE A 15 -27.64 -17.11 39.99
CA PHE A 15 -27.96 -16.38 38.77
C PHE A 15 -27.07 -15.14 38.56
N TYR A 16 -26.83 -14.35 39.62
CA TYR A 16 -25.98 -13.17 39.54
C TYR A 16 -24.50 -13.51 39.29
N LYS A 17 -23.99 -14.59 39.90
CA LYS A 17 -22.61 -15.03 39.71
C LYS A 17 -22.38 -15.67 38.34
N GLY A 18 -23.34 -16.46 37.86
CA GLY A 18 -23.26 -17.08 36.53
C GLY A 18 -23.38 -16.08 35.38
N PHE A 19 -24.28 -15.09 35.50
CA PHE A 19 -24.47 -14.07 34.49
C PHE A 19 -23.24 -13.17 34.34
N PHE A 20 -22.59 -12.80 35.45
CA PHE A 20 -21.38 -11.99 35.42
C PHE A 20 -20.18 -12.73 34.77
N LEU A 21 -20.09 -14.05 34.99
CA LEU A 21 -19.07 -14.90 34.36
C LEU A 21 -19.28 -15.01 32.84
N PHE A 22 -20.54 -15.11 32.40
CA PHE A 22 -20.90 -15.18 30.98
C PHE A 22 -20.58 -13.87 30.24
N LEU A 23 -20.89 -12.72 30.87
CA LEU A 23 -20.64 -11.40 30.30
C LEU A 23 -19.14 -11.08 30.19
N LEU A 24 -18.32 -11.58 31.13
CA LEU A 24 -16.86 -11.47 31.04
C LEU A 24 -16.28 -12.29 29.88
N SER A 25 -16.84 -13.46 29.58
CA SER A 25 -16.37 -14.31 28.48
C SER A 25 -16.63 -13.71 27.10
N THR A 26 -17.69 -12.93 26.93
CA THR A 26 -18.03 -12.28 25.65
C THR A 26 -17.11 -11.10 25.29
N VAL A 27 -16.49 -10.45 26.28
CA VAL A 27 -15.55 -9.33 26.04
C VAL A 27 -14.19 -9.80 25.54
N ILE A 28 -13.81 -11.06 25.81
CA ILE A 28 -12.51 -11.62 25.42
C ILE A 28 -12.56 -12.16 23.97
N LEU A 29 -13.75 -12.46 23.45
CA LEU A 29 -13.96 -12.96 22.08
C LEU A 29 -14.23 -11.86 21.06
N SER A 30 -14.37 -10.59 21.47
CA SER A 30 -14.30 -9.44 20.57
C SER A 30 -12.86 -9.17 20.16
N CYS A 31 -12.24 -10.15 19.52
CA CYS A 31 -11.07 -9.95 18.69
C CYS A 31 -11.55 -9.25 17.43
N SER A 32 -11.69 -7.93 17.49
CA SER A 32 -11.74 -7.11 16.29
C SER A 32 -10.49 -7.44 15.49
N ALA A 33 -10.62 -8.17 14.38
CA ALA A 33 -9.55 -8.32 13.42
C ALA A 33 -8.99 -6.92 13.17
N PRO A 34 -7.67 -6.68 13.35
CA PRO A 34 -7.11 -5.38 13.05
C PRO A 34 -7.49 -5.08 11.61
N ARG A 35 -8.32 -4.04 11.42
CA ARG A 35 -8.42 -3.41 10.11
C ARG A 35 -7.01 -2.90 9.88
N TYR A 36 -6.25 -3.60 9.05
CA TYR A 36 -5.01 -3.08 8.52
C TYR A 36 -5.38 -1.74 7.88
N ALA A 37 -5.09 -0.65 8.58
CA ALA A 37 -4.94 0.63 7.91
C ALA A 37 -3.82 0.35 6.91
N VAL A 38 -4.16 0.41 5.62
CA VAL A 38 -3.17 0.30 4.56
C VAL A 38 -2.24 1.48 4.79
N ASP A 39 -1.10 1.19 5.41
CA ASP A 39 -0.06 2.17 5.56
C ASP A 39 0.48 2.42 4.15
N VAL A 40 0.17 3.59 3.59
CA VAL A 40 0.76 4.04 2.31
C VAL A 40 2.28 4.20 2.43
N SER A 41 2.87 3.89 3.59
CA SER A 41 4.28 3.49 3.70
C SER A 41 4.72 2.51 2.60
N ASP A 42 3.82 1.66 2.08
CA ASP A 42 4.20 0.65 1.10
C ASP A 42 4.04 1.13 -0.34
N TYR A 43 2.81 1.14 -0.87
CA TYR A 43 2.47 1.69 -2.19
C TYR A 43 0.94 1.76 -2.37
N VAL A 44 0.49 2.46 -3.42
CA VAL A 44 -0.89 2.50 -3.92
C VAL A 44 -0.87 2.28 -5.43
N LEU A 45 -1.88 1.60 -5.96
CA LEU A 45 -2.09 1.51 -7.41
C LEU A 45 -3.15 2.51 -7.83
N LEU A 46 -2.85 3.34 -8.84
CA LEU A 46 -3.77 4.33 -9.37
C LEU A 46 -3.99 4.12 -10.86
N GLU A 47 -5.24 4.10 -11.26
CA GLU A 47 -5.66 3.98 -12.67
C GLU A 47 -5.56 5.34 -13.40
N ASP A 48 -5.71 5.34 -14.72
CA ASP A 48 -5.75 6.56 -15.56
C ASP A 48 -4.43 7.38 -15.63
N GLY A 49 -3.29 6.69 -15.58
CA GLY A 49 -1.98 7.28 -15.78
C GLY A 49 -1.58 7.57 -17.24
N LYS A 50 -0.29 7.41 -17.54
CA LYS A 50 0.29 7.57 -18.88
C LYS A 50 -0.48 6.73 -19.90
N HIS A 51 -0.70 7.30 -21.07
CA HIS A 51 -1.33 6.59 -22.19
C HIS A 51 -0.25 6.02 -23.11
N VAL A 52 -0.44 4.78 -23.55
CA VAL A 52 0.44 4.13 -24.52
C VAL A 52 -0.34 3.76 -25.77
N MET A 53 0.37 3.67 -26.90
CA MET A 53 -0.25 3.34 -28.17
C MET A 53 -0.82 1.92 -28.13
N GLY A 54 -2.12 1.80 -28.41
CA GLY A 54 -2.83 0.52 -28.40
C GLY A 54 -3.68 0.27 -27.15
N THR A 55 -3.66 1.15 -26.14
CA THR A 55 -4.57 1.07 -24.99
C THR A 55 -5.62 2.17 -25.05
N GLU A 56 -6.90 1.81 -24.83
CA GLU A 56 -7.99 2.79 -24.75
C GLU A 56 -8.02 3.53 -23.41
N LYS A 57 -7.44 2.92 -22.37
CA LYS A 57 -7.36 3.45 -21.00
C LYS A 57 -5.94 3.91 -20.67
N GLY A 58 -5.84 4.83 -19.71
CA GLY A 58 -4.56 5.19 -19.10
C GLY A 58 -4.00 4.02 -18.28
N LEU A 59 -2.68 3.93 -18.22
CA LEU A 59 -1.99 2.87 -17.49
C LEU A 59 -2.14 3.02 -15.98
N THR A 60 -2.18 1.87 -15.31
CA THR A 60 -2.09 1.79 -13.86
C THR A 60 -0.68 2.16 -13.42
N ALA A 61 -0.57 2.96 -12.37
CA ALA A 61 0.67 3.44 -11.81
C ALA A 61 0.85 2.93 -10.37
N PHE A 62 2.02 2.37 -10.10
CA PHE A 62 2.49 2.05 -8.77
C PHE A 62 3.07 3.32 -8.13
N LEU A 63 2.31 3.92 -7.22
CA LEU A 63 2.67 5.12 -6.48
C LEU A 63 3.23 4.75 -5.10
N PHE A 64 4.39 5.29 -4.74
CA PHE A 64 4.94 5.13 -3.39
C PHE A 64 5.61 6.42 -2.91
N GLN A 65 5.77 6.54 -1.60
CA GLN A 65 6.41 7.69 -1.00
C GLN A 65 7.92 7.66 -1.22
N ASN A 66 8.49 8.78 -1.70
CA ASN A 66 9.93 8.93 -1.81
C ASN A 66 10.52 9.21 -0.42
N GLN A 67 11.41 8.33 0.04
CA GLN A 67 12.23 8.61 1.21
C GLN A 67 13.52 9.32 0.75
N PRO A 68 13.84 10.50 1.31
CA PRO A 68 15.08 11.18 0.95
C PRO A 68 16.30 10.35 1.36
N THR A 69 17.04 9.83 0.38
CA THR A 69 18.36 9.18 0.59
C THR A 69 19.48 10.07 0.05
N LYS A 70 20.71 9.56 0.01
CA LYS A 70 21.88 10.32 -0.49
C LYS A 70 21.82 10.59 -2.00
N ILE A 71 21.13 9.73 -2.75
CA ILE A 71 20.98 9.85 -4.21
C ILE A 71 19.49 9.89 -4.56
N THR A 72 19.14 10.51 -5.68
CA THR A 72 17.74 10.49 -6.15
C THR A 72 17.36 9.12 -6.70
N PHE A 73 16.07 8.77 -6.67
CA PHE A 73 15.59 7.54 -7.30
C PHE A 73 15.97 7.45 -8.79
N ASN A 74 15.98 8.58 -9.50
CA ASN A 74 16.44 8.64 -10.88
C ASN A 74 17.90 8.21 -11.03
N GLN A 75 18.79 8.76 -10.19
CA GLN A 75 20.20 8.39 -10.18
C GLN A 75 20.40 6.91 -9.84
N PHE A 76 19.66 6.40 -8.85
CA PHE A 76 19.67 4.99 -8.51
C PHE A 76 19.33 4.09 -9.71
N LEU A 77 18.27 4.41 -10.46
CA LEU A 77 17.90 3.63 -11.65
C LEU A 77 18.95 3.74 -12.77
N VAL A 78 19.51 4.93 -12.98
CA VAL A 78 20.55 5.14 -14.00
C VAL A 78 21.79 4.33 -13.69
N GLU A 79 22.25 4.32 -12.44
CA GLU A 79 23.41 3.54 -12.02
C GLU A 79 23.13 2.03 -12.05
N LYS A 80 21.93 1.61 -11.64
CA LYS A 80 21.54 0.19 -11.59
C LYS A 80 21.39 -0.45 -12.96
N TYR A 81 20.88 0.30 -13.94
CA TYR A 81 20.55 -0.21 -15.28
C TYR A 81 21.39 0.42 -16.41
N ASP A 82 22.39 1.24 -16.07
CA ASP A 82 23.28 1.93 -17.03
C ASP A 82 22.53 2.73 -18.11
N LEU A 83 21.52 3.52 -17.68
CA LEU A 83 20.57 4.17 -18.60
C LEU A 83 21.10 5.43 -19.29
N GLY A 84 22.28 5.94 -18.89
CA GLY A 84 22.95 7.10 -19.48
C GLY A 84 22.23 8.46 -19.37
N LYS A 85 20.95 8.51 -18.95
CA LYS A 85 20.12 9.71 -18.87
C LYS A 85 19.34 9.77 -17.56
N PHE A 86 19.33 10.94 -16.92
CA PHE A 86 18.63 11.18 -15.64
C PHE A 86 17.19 11.70 -15.77
N THR A 87 16.76 12.03 -17.00
CA THR A 87 15.45 12.58 -17.33
C THR A 87 14.64 11.57 -18.13
N GLU A 88 13.32 11.48 -17.85
CA GLU A 88 12.38 10.60 -18.57
C GLU A 88 12.85 9.14 -18.61
N ILE A 89 12.93 8.53 -17.42
CA ILE A 89 13.47 7.19 -17.26
C ILE A 89 12.44 6.17 -17.75
N GLU A 90 12.73 5.59 -18.92
CA GLU A 90 12.08 4.42 -19.46
C GLU A 90 13.11 3.36 -19.78
N TYR A 91 12.91 2.13 -19.31
CA TYR A 91 13.85 1.05 -19.54
C TYR A 91 13.18 -0.30 -19.62
N TRP A 92 13.80 -1.22 -20.35
CA TRP A 92 13.37 -2.61 -20.43
C TRP A 92 14.14 -3.44 -19.41
N THR A 93 13.44 -4.33 -18.70
CA THR A 93 14.02 -5.27 -17.74
C THR A 93 13.34 -6.62 -17.86
N THR A 94 14.03 -7.69 -17.46
CA THR A 94 13.48 -9.04 -17.46
C THR A 94 13.21 -9.48 -16.03
N VAL A 95 11.96 -9.79 -15.73
CA VAL A 95 11.51 -10.28 -14.42
C VAL A 95 10.91 -11.67 -14.63
N GLU A 96 11.44 -12.67 -13.93
CA GLU A 96 10.98 -14.08 -14.03
C GLU A 96 10.93 -14.64 -15.47
N GLY A 97 11.84 -14.18 -16.34
CA GLY A 97 11.92 -14.62 -17.73
C GLY A 97 11.00 -13.87 -18.71
N THR A 98 10.20 -12.92 -18.23
CA THR A 98 9.35 -12.06 -19.06
C THR A 98 9.92 -10.64 -19.13
N LYS A 99 9.84 -10.01 -20.29
CA LYS A 99 10.36 -8.66 -20.52
C LYS A 99 9.28 -7.62 -20.26
N PHE A 100 9.63 -6.61 -19.48
CA PHE A 100 8.75 -5.51 -19.10
C PHE A 100 9.42 -4.17 -19.37
N LYS A 101 8.63 -3.19 -19.80
CA LYS A 101 9.05 -1.80 -19.92
C LYS A 101 8.57 -1.05 -18.69
N MET A 102 9.52 -0.49 -17.94
CA MET A 102 9.29 0.35 -16.78
C MET A 102 9.26 1.80 -17.23
N MET A 103 8.27 2.56 -16.79
CA MET A 103 8.10 3.98 -17.13
C MET A 103 7.93 4.79 -15.86
N LEU A 104 8.99 5.49 -15.47
CA LEU A 104 8.97 6.40 -14.33
C LEU A 104 8.25 7.70 -14.71
N TYR A 105 7.47 8.24 -13.79
CA TYR A 105 6.83 9.53 -13.94
C TYR A 105 7.78 10.62 -13.44
N THR A 106 7.93 11.67 -14.23
CA THR A 106 8.46 12.93 -13.71
C THR A 106 7.44 13.58 -12.77
N GLN A 107 7.87 14.53 -11.95
CA GLN A 107 6.95 15.23 -11.04
C GLN A 107 5.83 15.95 -11.80
N ASP A 108 6.14 16.54 -12.95
CA ASP A 108 5.18 17.25 -13.79
C ASP A 108 4.16 16.29 -14.40
N GLU A 109 4.59 15.11 -14.82
CA GLU A 109 3.70 14.05 -15.30
C GLU A 109 2.82 13.53 -14.16
N LEU A 110 3.38 13.27 -12.98
CA LEU A 110 2.63 12.81 -11.84
C LEU A 110 1.48 13.79 -11.50
N ASN A 111 1.79 15.08 -11.41
CA ASN A 111 0.80 16.12 -11.11
C ASN A 111 -0.23 16.31 -12.23
N LYS A 112 0.09 15.92 -13.46
CA LYS A 112 -0.83 15.96 -14.60
C LYS A 112 -1.87 14.83 -14.52
N TYR A 113 -1.47 13.63 -14.10
CA TYR A 113 -2.33 12.46 -14.08
C TYR A 113 -3.02 12.23 -12.73
N PHE A 114 -2.39 12.62 -11.61
CA PHE A 114 -2.87 12.30 -10.27
C PHE A 114 -2.88 13.53 -9.36
N ASP A 115 -3.99 13.73 -8.64
CA ASP A 115 -4.02 14.69 -7.54
C ASP A 115 -3.40 14.05 -6.29
N THR A 116 -2.18 14.46 -5.97
CA THR A 116 -1.42 13.89 -4.84
C THR A 116 -1.86 14.43 -3.48
N THR A 117 -2.74 15.45 -3.45
CA THR A 117 -3.18 16.14 -2.23
C THR A 117 -3.95 15.22 -1.28
N ASP A 118 -4.83 14.38 -1.83
CA ASP A 118 -5.66 13.45 -1.06
C ASP A 118 -4.81 12.36 -0.36
N PHE A 119 -3.68 12.00 -0.94
CA PHE A 119 -2.75 11.01 -0.38
C PHE A 119 -1.94 11.57 0.79
N ILE A 120 -1.66 12.88 0.80
CA ILE A 120 -0.97 13.52 1.92
C ILE A 120 -1.90 13.60 3.14
N ALA A 121 -3.19 13.90 2.93
CA ALA A 121 -4.17 14.02 4.01
C ALA A 121 -4.51 12.68 4.67
N SER A 122 -4.43 11.59 3.91
CA SER A 122 -4.85 10.25 4.35
C SER A 122 -3.77 9.48 5.13
N ASN A 123 -2.51 9.93 5.09
CA ASN A 123 -1.37 9.12 5.52
C ASN A 123 -0.50 9.77 6.60
N ARG A 124 0.05 8.94 7.49
CA ARG A 124 1.06 9.36 8.46
C ARG A 124 2.40 9.53 7.74
N VAL A 125 2.55 10.66 7.06
CA VAL A 125 3.80 11.07 6.43
C VAL A 125 4.85 11.27 7.54
N PRO A 126 5.96 10.51 7.55
CA PRO A 126 7.03 10.76 8.51
C PRO A 126 7.69 12.12 8.21
N GLU A 127 8.00 12.90 9.25
CA GLU A 127 8.49 14.29 9.14
C GLU A 127 9.75 14.43 8.27
N ASN A 128 10.57 13.38 8.18
CA ASN A 128 11.79 13.34 7.36
C ASN A 128 11.52 13.20 5.86
N ALA A 129 10.32 12.79 5.44
CA ALA A 129 9.93 12.71 4.04
C ALA A 129 9.38 14.05 3.50
N VAL A 130 9.33 15.07 4.36
CA VAL A 130 8.89 16.42 4.02
C VAL A 130 10.14 17.28 3.75
N VAL A 131 10.56 17.36 2.49
CA VAL A 131 11.57 18.35 2.06
C VAL A 131 10.84 19.62 1.66
N GLY A 132 10.57 20.50 2.63
CA GLY A 132 9.78 21.73 2.43
C GLY A 132 8.33 21.58 2.90
N SER A 133 7.34 21.80 2.02
CA SER A 133 5.90 21.72 2.33
C SER A 133 5.14 20.69 1.48
N GLN A 134 5.85 19.85 0.73
CA GLN A 134 5.25 18.86 -0.17
C GLN A 134 5.95 17.50 -0.02
N VAL A 135 5.16 16.45 0.17
CA VAL A 135 5.62 15.06 0.14
C VAL A 135 5.94 14.70 -1.30
N LYS A 136 7.14 14.19 -1.57
CA LYS A 136 7.50 13.73 -2.91
C LYS A 136 7.04 12.27 -3.07
N PHE A 137 6.17 12.02 -4.03
CA PHE A 137 5.78 10.67 -4.43
C PHE A 137 6.50 10.28 -5.72
N LEU A 138 6.69 8.99 -5.92
CA LEU A 138 7.21 8.41 -7.15
C LEU A 138 6.16 7.48 -7.73
N ALA A 139 5.92 7.55 -9.03
CA ALA A 139 5.02 6.65 -9.74
C ALA A 139 5.76 5.92 -10.86
N ILE A 140 5.44 4.64 -11.03
CA ILE A 140 5.95 3.79 -12.11
C ILE A 140 4.78 3.06 -12.76
N SER A 141 4.66 3.15 -14.08
CA SER A 141 3.78 2.27 -14.86
C SER A 141 4.61 1.21 -15.56
N VAL A 142 4.01 0.05 -15.79
CA VAL A 142 4.70 -1.12 -16.36
C VAL A 142 3.86 -1.71 -17.46
N ILE A 143 4.49 -1.94 -18.61
CA ILE A 143 3.87 -2.65 -19.74
C ILE A 143 4.74 -3.82 -20.19
N ASN A 144 4.14 -4.78 -20.89
CA ASN A 144 4.87 -5.88 -21.52
C ASN A 144 5.22 -5.56 -22.99
N GLU A 145 5.76 -6.55 -23.70
CA GLU A 145 6.11 -6.42 -25.14
C GLU A 145 4.91 -6.17 -26.05
N PHE A 146 3.68 -6.43 -25.57
CA PHE A 146 2.43 -6.20 -26.29
C PHE A 146 1.73 -4.89 -25.87
N ASN A 147 2.42 -4.04 -25.10
CA ASN A 147 1.88 -2.80 -24.52
C ASN A 147 0.69 -3.01 -23.55
N GLU A 148 0.53 -4.21 -23.00
CA GLU A 148 -0.51 -4.49 -22.01
C GLU A 148 -0.10 -3.94 -20.65
N ASP A 149 -1.07 -3.34 -19.94
CA ASP A 149 -0.87 -2.86 -18.57
C ASP A 149 -0.61 -4.03 -17.63
N CYS A 150 0.59 -4.06 -17.05
CA CYS A 150 1.04 -5.12 -16.17
C CYS A 150 0.66 -4.88 -14.70
N LEU A 151 0.05 -3.73 -14.38
CA LEU A 151 -0.39 -3.35 -13.04
C LEU A 151 -1.92 -3.29 -12.90
N ALA A 152 -2.66 -3.35 -14.02
CA ALA A 152 -4.12 -3.43 -14.03
C ALA A 152 -4.65 -4.62 -13.22
N ASP A 153 -5.87 -4.47 -12.69
CA ASP A 153 -6.52 -5.45 -11.82
C ASP A 153 -6.71 -6.83 -12.46
N ASP A 154 -6.91 -6.88 -13.77
CA ASP A 154 -7.09 -8.09 -14.57
C ASP A 154 -5.77 -8.65 -15.14
N SER A 155 -4.64 -8.00 -14.87
CA SER A 155 -3.34 -8.41 -15.41
C SER A 155 -2.80 -9.67 -14.72
N LEU A 156 -2.41 -10.66 -15.52
CA LEU A 156 -1.77 -11.89 -15.03
C LEU A 156 -0.37 -11.63 -14.44
N PHE A 157 0.28 -10.53 -14.84
CA PHE A 157 1.64 -10.19 -14.39
C PHE A 157 1.64 -9.33 -13.13
N LYS A 158 0.48 -8.89 -12.64
CA LYS A 158 0.33 -7.93 -11.55
C LYS A 158 1.14 -8.31 -10.32
N ASN A 159 1.02 -9.54 -9.85
CA ASN A 159 1.71 -10.01 -8.64
C ASN A 159 3.23 -10.04 -8.79
N THR A 160 3.72 -10.55 -9.93
CA THR A 160 5.15 -10.60 -10.23
C THR A 160 5.74 -9.19 -10.32
N VAL A 161 5.04 -8.27 -11.00
CA VAL A 161 5.50 -6.89 -11.21
C VAL A 161 5.45 -6.10 -9.90
N ILE A 162 4.39 -6.21 -9.12
CA ILE A 162 4.29 -5.58 -7.79
C ILE A 162 5.45 -6.03 -6.91
N LYS A 163 5.70 -7.34 -6.83
CA LYS A 163 6.80 -7.88 -6.03
C LYS A 163 8.13 -7.27 -6.44
N TYR A 164 8.40 -7.21 -7.75
CA TYR A 164 9.61 -6.58 -8.27
C TYR A 164 9.71 -5.08 -7.92
N LEU A 165 8.62 -4.32 -8.05
CA LEU A 165 8.61 -2.88 -7.73
C LEU A 165 8.80 -2.62 -6.24
N LYS A 166 8.25 -3.49 -5.37
CA LYS A 166 8.52 -3.46 -3.93
C LYS A 166 10.00 -3.71 -3.64
N ASP A 167 10.58 -4.77 -4.23
CA ASP A 167 12.00 -5.07 -4.05
C ASP A 167 12.89 -3.93 -4.57
N LEU A 168 12.48 -3.25 -5.66
CA LEU A 168 13.19 -2.10 -6.22
C LEU A 168 13.15 -0.88 -5.29
N LYS A 169 11.97 -0.60 -4.72
CA LYS A 169 11.78 0.45 -3.70
C LYS A 169 12.61 0.15 -2.45
N ASP A 170 12.55 -1.08 -1.95
CA ASP A 170 13.28 -1.47 -0.73
C ASP A 170 14.79 -1.39 -0.93
N GLN A 171 15.29 -1.76 -2.11
CA GLN A 171 16.70 -1.56 -2.46
C GLN A 171 17.10 -0.08 -2.41
N TYR A 172 16.27 0.82 -2.95
CA TYR A 172 16.53 2.25 -2.92
C TYR A 172 16.50 2.82 -1.49
N ASN A 173 15.53 2.41 -0.67
CA ASN A 173 15.38 2.91 0.70
C ASN A 173 16.49 2.42 1.65
N ASN A 174 17.17 1.33 1.30
CA ASN A 174 18.28 0.77 2.10
C ASN A 174 19.67 1.31 1.70
N LEU A 175 19.76 2.33 0.85
CA LEU A 175 21.02 3.01 0.44
C LEU A 175 21.46 4.10 1.43
#